data_AF-A0A7G9LRM1-F1
#
_entry.id   AF-A0A7G9LRM1-F1
#
_cell.length_a   1.000
_cell.length_b   1.000
_cell.length_c   1.000
_cell.angle_alpha   90.00
_cell.angle_beta   90.00
_cell.angle_gamma   90.00
#
_symmetry.space_group_name_H-M   'P 1'
#
loop_
_entity.id
_entity.type
_entity.pdbx_description
1 polymer ?
#
loop_
_entity_poly.entity_id
_entity_poly.type
_entity_poly.pdbx_seq_one_letter_code
_entity_poly.pdbx_strand_id
1 'polypeptide(L)'
;MDSWIIALFLKDGKYSSGYVTDDEYQSLRTLYRNRASIQSDMKEVKKRILTQVTVTFPELENFIDIFSITGLALLDKYPTAHHYKHSSVDRILKIFRHIQGNSFNNQKAIEVLELAKTLFIQVKPKMQELLLLKVLLDFLKYIKKNYLS
;
A
#
# COMPACT_ATOMS: atom_id res chain seq x y z
N MET A 1 3.58 -24.00 -6.18
CA MET A 1 4.51 -23.39 -5.20
C MET A 1 4.25 -23.85 -3.77
N ASP A 2 2.98 -23.95 -3.33
CA ASP A 2 2.66 -24.26 -1.92
C ASP A 2 3.14 -25.63 -1.44
N SER A 3 3.07 -26.67 -2.28
CA SER A 3 3.51 -28.03 -1.93
C SER A 3 5.02 -28.11 -1.64
N TRP A 4 5.83 -27.35 -2.38
CA TRP A 4 7.29 -27.36 -2.23
C TRP A 4 7.75 -26.63 -0.97
N ILE A 5 7.06 -25.54 -0.59
CA ILE A 5 7.35 -24.80 0.65
C ILE A 5 6.93 -25.60 1.88
N ILE A 6 5.78 -26.30 1.83
CA ILE A 6 5.37 -27.25 2.88
C ILE A 6 6.42 -28.36 3.00
N ALA A 7 6.86 -28.95 1.89
CA ALA A 7 7.89 -29.99 1.89
C ALA A 7 9.26 -29.50 2.39
N LEU A 8 9.63 -28.24 2.11
CA LEU A 8 10.86 -27.63 2.59
C LEU A 8 10.79 -27.39 4.10
N PHE A 9 9.64 -26.94 4.62
CA PHE A 9 9.40 -26.79 6.06
C PHE A 9 9.43 -28.13 6.82
N LEU A 10 8.97 -29.21 6.19
CA LEU A 10 9.09 -30.57 6.74
C LEU A 10 10.55 -31.05 6.81
N LYS A 11 11.39 -30.55 5.91
CA LYS A 11 12.79 -30.95 5.76
C LYS A 11 13.76 -30.15 6.65
N ASP A 12 13.44 -28.89 6.99
CA ASP A 12 14.34 -27.96 7.68
C ASP A 12 14.34 -28.07 9.24
N GLY A 13 13.69 -29.10 9.79
CA GLY A 13 14.15 -29.72 11.04
C GLY A 13 13.68 -29.11 12.37
N LYS A 14 12.47 -29.48 12.81
CA LYS A 14 12.13 -29.50 14.25
C LYS A 14 11.19 -30.63 14.68
N TYR A 15 11.14 -31.77 14.00
CA TYR A 15 10.34 -32.89 14.52
C TYR A 15 11.11 -34.20 14.34
N SER A 16 11.63 -34.70 15.47
CA SER A 16 12.04 -36.09 15.63
C SER A 16 10.98 -36.99 15.04
N SER A 17 11.40 -37.96 14.21
CA SER A 17 10.53 -38.90 13.52
C SER A 17 9.49 -39.51 14.47
N GLY A 18 8.25 -39.02 14.42
CA GLY A 18 7.16 -39.51 15.25
C GLY A 18 6.13 -38.42 15.50
N TYR A 19 5.04 -38.46 14.72
CA TYR A 19 3.79 -37.73 14.94
C TYR A 19 3.85 -36.20 14.72
N VAL A 20 3.84 -35.80 13.46
CA VAL A 20 2.99 -34.65 13.09
C VAL A 20 1.61 -35.25 12.84
N THR A 21 0.62 -34.84 13.63
CA THR A 21 -0.76 -35.33 13.49
C THR A 21 -1.35 -34.85 12.16
N ASP A 22 -2.25 -35.63 11.55
CA ASP A 22 -2.93 -35.22 10.31
C ASP A 22 -3.62 -33.84 10.49
N ASP A 23 -4.11 -33.56 11.70
CA ASP A 23 -4.71 -32.28 12.08
C ASP A 23 -3.72 -31.10 11.99
N GLU A 24 -2.47 -31.26 12.39
CA GLU A 24 -1.44 -30.22 12.26
C GLU A 24 -1.09 -29.94 10.80
N TYR A 25 -1.04 -30.99 9.97
CA TYR A 25 -0.85 -30.85 8.53
C TYR A 25 -2.00 -30.13 7.84
N GLN A 26 -3.25 -30.50 8.17
CA GLN A 26 -4.43 -29.85 7.62
C GLN A 26 -4.51 -28.39 8.06
N SER A 27 -4.14 -28.10 9.32
CA SER A 27 -4.06 -26.75 9.86
C SER A 27 -3.02 -25.92 9.10
N LEU A 28 -1.81 -26.46 8.90
CA LEU A 28 -0.74 -25.78 8.16
C LEU A 28 -1.13 -25.51 6.70
N ARG A 29 -1.73 -26.51 6.03
CA ARG A 29 -2.23 -26.37 4.66
C ARG A 29 -3.31 -25.29 4.56
N THR A 30 -4.20 -25.22 5.55
CA THR A 30 -5.26 -24.21 5.63
C THR A 30 -4.65 -22.82 5.83
N LEU A 31 -3.67 -22.67 6.73
CA LEU A 31 -2.94 -21.42 6.93
C LEU A 31 -2.25 -20.93 5.65
N TYR A 32 -1.58 -21.82 4.91
CA TYR A 32 -0.95 -21.44 3.64
C TYR A 32 -1.97 -21.01 2.57
N ARG A 33 -3.08 -21.72 2.44
CA ARG A 33 -4.18 -21.33 1.54
C ARG A 33 -4.75 -19.97 1.91
N ASN A 34 -4.97 -19.73 3.20
CA ASN A 34 -5.44 -18.44 3.71
C ASN A 34 -4.43 -17.32 3.41
N ARG A 35 -3.13 -17.56 3.62
CA ARG A 35 -2.06 -16.61 3.26
C ARG A 35 -2.07 -16.29 1.77
N ALA A 36 -2.20 -17.29 0.90
CA ALA A 36 -2.26 -17.09 -0.55
C ALA A 36 -3.50 -16.29 -0.96
N SER A 37 -4.67 -16.57 -0.35
CA SER A 37 -5.89 -15.79 -0.55
C SER A 37 -5.69 -14.32 -0.16
N ILE A 38 -5.16 -14.06 1.05
CA ILE A 38 -4.88 -12.69 1.53
C ILE A 38 -3.91 -11.95 0.61
N GLN A 39 -2.89 -12.64 0.08
CA GLN A 39 -1.98 -12.04 -0.91
C GLN A 39 -2.68 -11.70 -2.22
N SER A 40 -3.62 -12.53 -2.68
CA SER A 40 -4.44 -12.26 -3.87
C SER A 40 -5.36 -11.05 -3.64
N ASP A 41 -6.08 -11.04 -2.51
CA ASP A 41 -6.97 -9.95 -2.14
C ASP A 41 -6.20 -8.62 -2.04
N MET A 42 -4.99 -8.65 -1.47
CA MET A 42 -4.12 -7.47 -1.43
C MET A 42 -3.74 -6.98 -2.83
N LYS A 43 -3.44 -7.88 -3.78
CA LYS A 43 -3.15 -7.48 -5.17
C LYS A 43 -4.37 -6.81 -5.79
N GLU A 44 -5.56 -7.31 -5.52
CA GLU A 44 -6.80 -6.71 -6.03
C GLU A 44 -7.06 -5.33 -5.42
N VAL A 45 -6.89 -5.18 -4.11
CA VAL A 45 -7.00 -3.87 -3.41
C VAL A 45 -6.02 -2.87 -4.00
N LYS A 46 -4.76 -3.27 -4.23
CA LYS A 46 -3.75 -2.41 -4.86
C LYS A 46 -4.20 -1.96 -6.26
N LYS A 47 -4.72 -2.87 -7.09
CA LYS A 47 -5.25 -2.51 -8.41
C LYS A 47 -6.39 -1.51 -8.30
N ARG A 48 -7.33 -1.70 -7.37
CA ARG A 48 -8.45 -0.77 -7.15
C ARG A 48 -7.96 0.62 -6.70
N ILE A 49 -6.96 0.68 -5.83
CA ILE A 49 -6.31 1.95 -5.44
C ILE A 49 -5.70 2.62 -6.67
N LEU A 50 -4.95 1.87 -7.48
CA LEU A 50 -4.31 2.41 -8.69
C LEU A 50 -5.36 3.02 -9.61
N THR A 51 -6.41 2.29 -9.96
CA THR A 51 -7.51 2.79 -10.80
C THR A 51 -8.14 4.07 -10.24
N GLN A 52 -8.34 4.15 -8.92
CA GLN A 52 -8.89 5.36 -8.30
C GLN A 52 -7.91 6.53 -8.34
N VAL A 53 -6.62 6.28 -8.14
CA VAL A 53 -5.58 7.31 -8.28
C VAL A 53 -5.49 7.77 -9.73
N THR A 54 -5.56 6.89 -10.72
CA THR A 54 -5.56 7.29 -12.14
C THR A 54 -6.74 8.19 -12.51
N VAL A 55 -7.91 8.01 -11.88
CA VAL A 55 -9.09 8.85 -12.12
C VAL A 55 -9.00 10.21 -11.39
N THR A 56 -8.41 10.24 -10.20
CA THR A 56 -8.44 11.42 -9.33
C THR A 56 -7.16 12.25 -9.35
N PHE A 57 -6.02 11.64 -9.67
CA PHE A 57 -4.69 12.23 -9.68
C PHE A 57 -3.67 11.38 -10.48
N PRO A 58 -3.85 11.22 -11.81
CA PRO A 58 -3.01 10.35 -12.64
C PRO A 58 -1.53 10.74 -12.68
N GLU A 59 -1.19 12.02 -12.51
CA GLU A 59 0.18 12.53 -12.52
C GLU A 59 0.97 12.05 -11.31
N LEU A 60 0.29 11.76 -10.19
CA LEU A 60 0.93 11.21 -9.01
C LEU A 60 1.47 9.81 -9.26
N GLU A 61 0.77 9.01 -10.07
CA GLU A 61 1.19 7.66 -10.46
C GLU A 61 2.51 7.67 -11.23
N ASN A 62 2.69 8.65 -12.12
CA ASN A 62 3.92 8.83 -12.89
C ASN A 62 5.05 9.47 -12.07
N PHE A 63 4.71 10.24 -11.04
CA PHE A 63 5.66 10.96 -10.21
C PHE A 63 6.33 10.06 -9.17
N ILE A 64 5.58 9.16 -8.54
CA ILE A 64 6.08 8.32 -7.45
C ILE A 64 5.39 6.96 -7.41
N ASP A 65 6.12 5.94 -6.94
CA ASP A 65 5.50 4.68 -6.58
C ASP A 65 4.48 4.90 -5.45
N ILE A 66 3.20 4.77 -5.80
CA ILE A 66 2.04 4.90 -4.92
C ILE A 66 2.13 3.99 -3.69
N PHE A 67 2.74 2.79 -3.83
CA PHE A 67 2.83 1.81 -2.75
C PHE A 67 4.11 1.94 -1.91
N SER A 68 4.99 2.87 -2.28
CA SER A 68 6.14 3.26 -1.46
C SER A 68 5.69 3.93 -0.17
N ILE A 69 6.56 3.95 0.84
CA ILE A 69 6.30 4.62 2.12
C ILE A 69 5.93 6.09 1.87
N THR A 70 6.64 6.73 0.94
CA THR A 70 6.41 8.12 0.56
C THR A 70 5.08 8.33 -0.17
N GLY A 71 4.77 7.48 -1.17
CA GLY A 71 3.54 7.59 -1.97
C GLY A 71 2.28 7.38 -1.12
N LEU A 72 2.29 6.39 -0.23
CA LEU A 72 1.19 6.13 0.69
C LEU A 72 0.98 7.29 1.67
N ALA A 73 2.07 7.89 2.18
CA ALA A 73 1.98 9.03 3.08
C ALA A 73 1.50 10.31 2.37
N LEU A 74 1.87 10.50 1.10
CA LEU A 74 1.31 11.58 0.27
C LEU A 74 -0.19 11.39 0.06
N LEU A 75 -0.63 10.20 -0.36
CA LEU A 75 -2.06 9.92 -0.57
C LEU A 75 -2.89 10.04 0.71
N ASP A 76 -2.31 9.70 1.86
CA ASP A 76 -2.98 9.82 3.16
C ASP A 76 -3.26 11.27 3.56
N LYS A 77 -2.32 12.18 3.28
CA LYS A 77 -2.43 13.61 3.64
C LYS A 77 -3.01 14.47 2.54
N TYR A 78 -2.74 14.11 1.30
CA TYR A 78 -3.10 14.84 0.10
C TYR A 78 -3.61 13.85 -0.95
N PRO A 79 -4.82 13.29 -0.76
CA PRO A 79 -5.38 12.32 -1.70
C PRO A 79 -5.64 12.92 -3.09
N THR A 80 -5.69 14.26 -3.21
CA THR A 80 -5.94 14.94 -4.49
C THR A 80 -5.17 16.25 -4.60
N ALA A 81 -4.98 16.70 -5.84
CA ALA A 81 -4.36 17.99 -6.18
C ALA A 81 -4.95 19.18 -5.39
N HIS A 82 -6.25 19.15 -5.08
CA HIS A 82 -6.93 20.22 -4.34
C HIS A 82 -6.43 20.37 -2.90
N HIS A 83 -5.96 19.30 -2.27
CA HIS A 83 -5.44 19.34 -0.90
C HIS A 83 -4.07 20.06 -0.83
N TYR A 84 -3.38 20.23 -1.96
CA TYR A 84 -2.11 20.95 -2.04
C TYR A 84 -2.28 22.48 -2.10
N LYS A 85 -3.50 23.00 -2.32
CA LYS A 85 -3.77 24.43 -2.54
C LYS A 85 -3.23 25.37 -1.45
N HIS A 86 -3.18 24.90 -0.20
CA HIS A 86 -2.69 25.68 0.95
C HIS A 86 -1.43 25.07 1.59
N SER A 87 -0.74 24.22 0.84
CA SER A 87 0.45 23.51 1.30
C SER A 87 1.70 24.18 0.75
N SER A 88 2.64 24.51 1.63
CA SER A 88 3.99 24.93 1.26
C SER A 88 4.92 23.72 1.20
N VAL A 89 6.05 23.88 0.50
CA VAL A 89 7.14 22.90 0.48
C VAL A 89 7.51 22.46 1.90
N ASP A 90 7.72 23.40 2.81
CA ASP A 90 8.00 23.12 4.22
C ASP A 90 6.92 22.30 4.92
N ARG A 91 5.64 22.59 4.66
CA ARG A 91 4.53 21.86 5.27
C ARG A 91 4.49 20.42 4.78
N ILE A 92 4.78 20.18 3.50
CA ILE A 92 4.87 18.84 2.94
C ILE A 92 6.06 18.11 3.57
N LEU A 93 7.25 18.73 3.58
CA LEU A 93 8.45 18.12 4.15
C LEU A 93 8.32 17.76 5.64
N LYS A 94 7.61 18.57 6.43
CA LYS A 94 7.35 18.27 7.85
C LYS A 94 6.66 16.92 8.06
N ILE A 95 5.82 16.47 7.12
CA ILE A 95 5.13 15.18 7.20
C ILE A 95 6.14 14.03 7.13
N PHE A 96 7.18 14.19 6.32
CA PHE A 96 8.16 13.14 6.04
C PHE A 96 9.31 13.10 7.06
N ARG A 97 9.51 14.14 7.87
CA ARG A 97 10.60 14.20 8.87
C ARG A 97 10.60 13.01 9.86
N HIS A 98 9.42 12.49 10.18
CA HIS A 98 9.26 11.38 11.13
C HIS A 98 9.18 9.99 10.46
N ILE A 99 9.26 9.95 9.13
CA ILE A 99 9.09 8.72 8.36
C ILE A 99 10.48 8.18 8.03
N GLN A 100 10.92 7.12 8.71
CA GLN A 100 12.18 6.46 8.40
C GLN A 100 12.12 5.74 7.05
N GLY A 101 13.20 5.84 6.27
CA GLY A 101 13.28 5.23 4.93
C GLY A 101 12.49 5.95 3.84
N ASN A 102 12.00 7.18 4.10
CA ASN A 102 11.39 8.00 3.05
C ASN A 102 12.47 8.56 2.11
N SER A 103 12.12 8.72 0.84
CA SER A 103 12.99 9.30 -0.20
C SER A 103 12.54 10.70 -0.63
N PHE A 104 11.76 11.39 0.21
CA PHE A 104 11.13 12.67 -0.12
C PHE A 104 12.04 13.84 0.24
N ASN A 105 12.28 14.73 -0.72
CA ASN A 105 13.21 15.86 -0.60
C ASN A 105 12.56 17.18 -1.08
N ASN A 106 13.26 18.29 -0.89
CA ASN A 106 12.80 19.62 -1.32
C ASN A 106 12.39 19.64 -2.81
N GLN A 107 13.19 19.02 -3.67
CA GLN A 107 12.94 18.97 -5.11
C GLN A 107 11.60 18.29 -5.44
N LYS A 108 11.36 17.09 -4.87
CA LYS A 108 10.09 16.36 -5.02
C LYS A 108 8.90 17.13 -4.45
N ALA A 109 9.11 17.89 -3.38
CA ALA A 109 8.06 18.72 -2.79
C ALA A 109 7.66 19.90 -3.70
N ILE A 110 8.62 20.49 -4.42
CA ILE A 110 8.36 21.53 -5.42
C ILE A 110 7.62 20.92 -6.61
N GLU A 111 8.15 19.81 -7.15
CA GLU A 111 7.58 19.12 -8.32
C GLU A 111 6.13 18.67 -8.07
N VAL A 112 5.83 18.06 -6.92
CA VAL A 112 4.46 17.62 -6.61
C VAL A 112 3.49 18.80 -6.45
N LEU A 113 3.97 19.95 -5.94
CA LEU A 113 3.17 21.17 -5.84
C LEU A 113 2.87 21.78 -7.21
N GLU A 114 3.83 21.76 -8.12
CA GLU A 114 3.65 22.22 -9.50
C GLU A 114 2.68 21.31 -10.27
N LEU A 115 2.82 19.99 -10.14
CA LEU A 115 1.88 19.02 -10.71
C LEU A 115 0.46 19.26 -10.18
N ALA A 116 0.30 19.44 -8.86
CA ALA A 116 -0.99 19.70 -8.26
C ALA A 116 -1.64 21.03 -8.71
N LYS A 117 -0.84 22.08 -8.96
CA LYS A 117 -1.33 23.36 -9.49
C LYS A 117 -1.86 23.22 -10.91
N THR A 118 -1.16 22.47 -11.76
CA THR A 118 -1.57 22.21 -13.15
C THR A 118 -2.90 21.45 -13.22
N LEU A 119 -3.14 20.57 -12.23
CA LEU A 119 -4.33 19.72 -12.15
C LEU A 119 -5.57 20.37 -11.57
N PHE A 120 -5.39 21.39 -10.74
CA PHE A 120 -6.49 22.14 -10.13
C PHE A 120 -7.52 22.63 -11.17
N ILE A 121 -7.08 22.83 -12.41
CA ILE A 121 -7.88 23.36 -13.51
C ILE A 121 -8.80 22.30 -14.13
N GLN A 122 -8.47 20.99 -14.02
CA GLN A 122 -9.06 19.99 -14.91
C GLN A 122 -10.20 19.17 -14.28
N VAL A 123 -10.12 18.73 -13.02
CA VAL A 123 -11.16 17.86 -12.44
C VAL A 123 -11.29 18.03 -10.92
N LYS A 124 -12.52 18.23 -10.43
CA LYS A 124 -12.87 18.07 -9.00
C LYS A 124 -13.31 16.62 -8.75
N PRO A 125 -12.58 15.84 -7.94
CA PRO A 125 -12.97 14.48 -7.63
C PRO A 125 -14.25 14.45 -6.80
N LYS A 126 -15.13 13.49 -7.08
CA LYS A 126 -16.40 13.34 -6.36
C LYS A 126 -16.11 12.86 -4.94
N MET A 127 -16.94 13.28 -3.98
CA MET A 127 -16.77 12.89 -2.58
C MET A 127 -16.78 11.37 -2.36
N GLN A 128 -17.49 10.62 -3.19
CA GLN A 128 -17.53 9.16 -3.13
C GLN A 128 -16.19 8.51 -3.52
N GLU A 129 -15.49 9.08 -4.52
CA GLU A 129 -14.18 8.59 -4.98
C GLU A 129 -13.12 8.81 -3.90
N LEU A 130 -13.16 9.98 -3.25
CA LEU A 130 -12.32 10.31 -2.11
C LEU A 130 -12.52 9.35 -0.93
N LEU A 131 -13.78 9.06 -0.59
CA LEU A 131 -14.11 8.15 0.50
C LEU A 131 -13.63 6.73 0.19
N LEU A 132 -13.86 6.26 -1.04
CA LEU A 132 -13.43 4.94 -1.47
C LEU A 132 -11.90 4.80 -1.42
N LEU A 133 -11.17 5.79 -1.94
CA LEU A 133 -9.70 5.79 -1.89
C LEU A 133 -9.20 5.70 -0.44
N LYS A 134 -9.80 6.46 0.47
CA LYS A 134 -9.45 6.43 1.90
C LYS A 134 -9.69 5.07 2.53
N VAL A 135 -10.86 4.47 2.32
CA VAL A 135 -11.21 3.14 2.84
C VAL A 135 -10.23 2.08 2.31
N LEU A 136 -9.88 2.12 1.03
CA LEU A 136 -8.93 1.19 0.43
C LEU A 136 -7.51 1.34 1.00
N LEU A 137 -7.06 2.58 1.24
CA LEU A 137 -5.75 2.84 1.86
C LEU A 137 -5.70 2.34 3.31
N ASP A 138 -6.75 2.56 4.09
CA ASP A 138 -6.84 2.08 5.47
C ASP A 138 -6.85 0.55 5.53
N PHE A 139 -7.58 -0.11 4.62
CA PHE A 139 -7.57 -1.55 4.49
C PHE A 139 -6.18 -2.10 4.12
N LEU A 140 -5.49 -1.45 3.17
CA LEU A 140 -4.13 -1.83 2.78
C LEU A 140 -3.14 -1.70 3.94
N LYS A 141 -3.23 -0.61 4.73
CA LYS A 141 -2.41 -0.40 5.93
C LYS A 141 -2.68 -1.47 6.98
N TYR A 142 -3.96 -1.80 7.20
CA TYR A 142 -4.36 -2.86 8.12
C TYR A 142 -3.77 -4.21 7.72
N ILE A 143 -3.86 -4.58 6.43
CA ILE A 143 -3.28 -5.85 5.94
C ILE A 143 -1.77 -5.86 6.14
N LYS A 144 -1.07 -4.78 5.76
CA LYS A 144 0.40 -4.67 5.93
C LYS A 144 0.83 -4.83 7.39
N LYS A 145 0.10 -4.23 8.33
CA LYS A 145 0.43 -4.30 9.75
C LYS A 145 0.20 -5.68 10.36
N ASN A 146 -0.89 -6.36 9.98
CA ASN A 146 -1.32 -7.59 10.67
C ASN A 146 -0.86 -8.89 10.00
N TYR A 147 -0.45 -8.86 8.72
CA TYR A 147 -0.15 -10.09 7.97
C TYR A 147 1.22 -10.10 7.28
N LEU A 148 2.00 -9.03 7.39
CA LEU A 148 3.29 -8.87 6.69
C LEU A 148 4.42 -8.30 7.58
N SER A 149 4.23 -8.23 8.91
CA SER A 149 5.31 -7.91 9.87
C SER A 149 6.13 -9.15 10.23
#